data_AF-A0A9E4EZE3-F1
#
_entry.id   AF-A0A9E4EZE3-F1
#
_cell.length_a   1.000
_cell.length_b   1.000
_cell.length_c   1.000
_cell.angle_alpha   90.00
_cell.angle_beta   90.00
_cell.angle_gamma   90.00
#
_symmetry.space_group_name_H-M   'P 1'
#
loop_
_entity.id
_entity.type
_entity.pdbx_description
1 polymer ?
#
loop_
_entity_poly.entity_id
_entity_poly.type
_entity_poly.pdbx_seq_one_letter_code
_entity_poly.pdbx_strand_id
1 'polypeptide(L)'
;MSSPLKEYIQRFSSMRMAVLGDFIADEFIHGATSRISREAPVLVLDFIGRELVPGGGGNAAMNAAALGGSVRAIGALGADEAGEELRRAMEKCRIDTGLLLADPERITPTKTRVMAGGRNTKRQQVIRVDHEKKLGLSESLESRLVREIEQLAKDGLDALLISDYGLGVVTKGVKEALRKLPAEFIVCGRFVSGGHGHYAE
;
A
#
# COMPACT_ATOMS: atom_id res chain seq x y z
N MET A 1 -30.35 7.98 18.97
CA MET A 1 -30.08 6.68 18.33
C MET A 1 -28.63 6.69 17.86
N SER A 2 -27.80 5.79 18.38
CA SER A 2 -26.48 5.50 17.84
C SER A 2 -26.66 5.09 16.37
N SER A 3 -26.01 5.77 15.43
CA SER A 3 -26.03 5.35 14.03
C SER A 3 -25.35 3.97 13.96
N PRO A 4 -25.90 2.98 13.21
CA PRO A 4 -25.26 1.67 13.00
C PRO A 4 -23.76 1.77 12.65
N LEU A 5 -23.37 2.85 11.95
CA LEU A 5 -21.98 3.16 11.63
C LEU A 5 -21.08 3.30 12.86
N LYS A 6 -21.56 3.95 13.94
CA LYS A 6 -20.77 4.18 15.15
C LYS A 6 -20.42 2.86 15.83
N GLU A 7 -21.36 1.92 15.85
CA GLU A 7 -21.15 0.58 16.41
C GLU A 7 -20.13 -0.21 15.59
N TYR A 8 -20.18 -0.13 14.26
CA TYR A 8 -19.18 -0.77 13.41
C TYR A 8 -17.78 -0.16 13.61
N ILE A 9 -17.66 1.16 13.68
CA ILE A 9 -16.37 1.83 13.92
C ILE A 9 -15.79 1.41 15.28
N GLN A 10 -16.61 1.31 16.33
CA GLN A 10 -16.14 0.90 17.65
C GLN A 10 -15.58 -0.52 17.67
N ARG A 11 -16.08 -1.43 16.83
CA ARG A 11 -15.59 -2.80 16.73
C ARG A 11 -14.17 -2.91 16.18
N PHE A 12 -13.69 -1.94 15.38
CA PHE A 12 -12.33 -1.99 14.82
C PHE A 12 -11.25 -2.11 15.90
N SER A 13 -11.45 -1.48 17.06
CA SER A 13 -10.48 -1.50 18.18
C SER A 13 -10.14 -2.90 18.70
N SER A 14 -11.00 -3.90 18.47
CA SER A 14 -10.75 -5.30 18.84
C SER A 14 -10.45 -6.20 17.64
N MET A 15 -10.50 -5.68 16.42
CA MET A 15 -10.31 -6.49 15.21
C MET A 15 -8.82 -6.73 14.91
N ARG A 16 -8.51 -7.98 14.63
CA ARG A 16 -7.25 -8.44 14.04
C ARG A 16 -7.42 -8.50 12.54
N MET A 17 -6.73 -7.60 11.84
CA MET A 17 -6.86 -7.45 10.41
C MET A 17 -5.54 -7.67 9.71
N ALA A 18 -5.60 -8.09 8.46
CA ALA A 18 -4.45 -8.14 7.58
C ALA A 18 -4.76 -7.46 6.26
N VAL A 19 -3.75 -6.85 5.66
CA VAL A 19 -3.82 -6.32 4.29
C VAL A 19 -2.82 -7.08 3.45
N LEU A 20 -3.34 -7.85 2.49
CA LEU A 20 -2.56 -8.52 1.47
C LEU A 20 -2.58 -7.69 0.19
N GLY A 21 -1.42 -7.33 -0.35
CA GLY A 21 -1.42 -6.64 -1.63
C GLY A 21 -0.12 -5.99 -2.04
N ASP A 22 -0.25 -5.09 -3.01
CA ASP A 22 0.84 -4.30 -3.53
C ASP A 22 1.00 -3.02 -2.68
N PHE A 23 2.16 -2.87 -2.05
CA PHE A 23 2.51 -1.71 -1.22
C PHE A 23 3.34 -0.73 -2.04
N ILE A 24 2.92 0.53 -2.04
CA ILE A 24 3.49 1.56 -2.91
C ILE A 24 4.04 2.68 -2.02
N ALA A 25 5.24 3.17 -2.32
CA ALA A 25 5.78 4.38 -1.72
C ALA A 25 5.19 5.60 -2.44
N ASP A 26 4.19 6.26 -1.85
CA ASP A 26 3.73 7.55 -2.36
C ASP A 26 4.66 8.65 -1.82
N GLU A 27 5.53 9.16 -2.69
CA GLU A 27 6.51 10.18 -2.36
C GLU A 27 6.02 11.56 -2.79
N PHE A 28 6.12 12.56 -1.93
CA PHE A 28 5.79 13.94 -2.24
C PHE A 28 7.03 14.82 -2.09
N ILE A 29 7.40 15.50 -3.18
CA ILE A 29 8.46 16.49 -3.20
C ILE A 29 7.79 17.86 -3.23
N HIS A 30 7.99 18.65 -2.18
CA HIS A 30 7.43 19.99 -2.06
C HIS A 30 8.46 21.02 -2.47
N GLY A 31 8.08 21.93 -3.38
CA GLY A 31 8.95 23.02 -3.81
C GLY A 31 8.21 24.33 -4.01
N ALA A 32 8.90 25.45 -3.80
CA ALA A 32 8.40 26.78 -4.15
C ALA A 32 8.77 27.10 -5.60
N THR A 33 7.79 27.52 -6.41
CA THR A 33 8.09 27.95 -7.78
C THR A 33 8.97 29.20 -7.75
N SER A 34 10.19 29.10 -8.29
CA SER A 34 11.17 30.19 -8.26
C SER A 34 11.24 30.95 -9.58
N ARG A 35 11.42 30.23 -10.70
CA ARG A 35 11.51 30.81 -12.04
C ARG A 35 11.22 29.77 -13.13
N ILE A 36 11.17 30.21 -14.38
CA ILE A 36 11.29 29.34 -15.55
C ILE A 36 12.78 29.17 -15.87
N SER A 37 13.21 27.97 -16.23
CA SER A 37 14.60 27.68 -16.60
C SER A 37 15.01 28.48 -17.85
N ARG A 38 16.29 28.88 -17.90
CA ARG A 38 16.88 29.54 -19.09
C ARG A 38 17.26 28.54 -20.18
N GLU A 39 17.38 27.26 -19.83
CA GLU A 39 17.84 26.19 -20.72
C GLU A 39 16.68 25.52 -21.47
N ALA A 40 15.50 25.44 -20.84
CA ALA A 40 14.29 24.87 -21.41
C ALA A 40 13.07 25.53 -20.75
N PRO A 41 11.88 25.51 -21.38
CA PRO A 41 10.64 26.08 -20.83
C PRO A 41 10.05 25.19 -19.70
N VAL A 42 10.85 24.93 -18.66
CA VAL A 42 10.49 24.10 -17.51
C VAL A 42 10.54 24.93 -16.23
N LEU A 43 9.68 24.58 -15.25
CA LEU A 43 9.67 25.24 -13.95
C LEU A 43 10.89 24.83 -13.12
N VAL A 44 11.51 25.81 -12.47
CA VAL A 44 12.51 25.59 -11.43
C VAL A 44 11.84 25.75 -10.09
N LEU A 45 12.01 24.76 -9.23
CA LEU A 45 11.46 24.77 -7.87
C LEU A 45 12.60 24.84 -6.86
N ASP A 46 12.45 25.68 -5.85
CA ASP A 46 13.31 25.65 -4.66
C ASP A 46 12.79 24.58 -3.71
N PHE A 47 13.63 23.60 -3.35
CA PHE A 47 13.25 22.47 -2.51
C PHE A 47 12.84 22.93 -1.10
N ILE A 48 11.67 22.49 -0.65
CA ILE A 48 11.15 22.75 0.71
C ILE A 48 11.26 21.50 1.57
N GLY A 49 10.92 20.33 1.00
CA GLY A 49 10.90 19.10 1.76
C GLY A 49 10.39 17.91 0.97
N ARG A 50 10.58 16.74 1.55
CA ARG A 50 10.19 15.43 1.01
C ARG A 50 9.46 14.66 2.09
N GLU A 51 8.38 13.99 1.72
CA GLU A 51 7.69 13.04 2.59
C GLU A 51 7.35 11.77 1.80
N LEU A 52 7.39 10.63 2.48
CA LEU A 52 6.95 9.33 1.96
C LEU A 52 5.79 8.85 2.81
N VAL A 53 4.69 8.52 2.13
CA VAL A 53 3.44 8.05 2.74
C VAL A 53 3.13 6.63 2.22
N PRO A 54 2.63 5.73 3.07
CA PRO A 54 2.16 4.43 2.62
C PRO A 54 1.02 4.53 1.60
N GLY A 55 1.28 4.09 0.38
CA GLY A 55 0.35 4.01 -0.73
C GLY A 55 -0.07 2.56 -1.02
N GLY A 56 -1.05 2.42 -1.92
CA GLY A 56 -1.61 1.11 -2.28
C GLY A 56 -2.20 0.38 -1.06
N GLY A 57 -1.78 -0.87 -0.84
CA GLY A 57 -2.12 -1.64 0.36
C GLY A 57 -1.70 -0.93 1.66
N GLY A 58 -0.67 -0.10 1.62
CA GLY A 58 -0.22 0.71 2.76
C GLY A 58 -1.28 1.72 3.21
N ASN A 59 -1.94 2.41 2.26
CA ASN A 59 -3.01 3.35 2.57
C ASN A 59 -4.23 2.63 3.18
N ALA A 60 -4.55 1.45 2.64
CA ALA A 60 -5.63 0.64 3.17
C ALA A 60 -5.34 0.15 4.61
N ALA A 61 -4.10 -0.26 4.87
CA ALA A 61 -3.63 -0.62 6.20
C ALA A 61 -3.64 0.56 7.17
N MET A 62 -3.22 1.75 6.72
CA MET A 62 -3.30 2.97 7.54
C MET A 62 -4.72 3.31 7.95
N ASN A 63 -5.69 3.22 7.03
CA ASN A 63 -7.08 3.49 7.36
C ASN A 63 -7.63 2.50 8.39
N ALA A 64 -7.33 1.21 8.25
CA ALA A 64 -7.75 0.20 9.22
C ALA A 64 -7.09 0.41 10.60
N ALA A 65 -5.81 0.77 10.63
CA ALA A 65 -5.09 1.07 11.87
C ALA A 65 -5.61 2.36 12.54
N ALA A 66 -5.93 3.40 11.75
CA ALA A 66 -6.50 4.65 12.24
C ALA A 66 -7.88 4.48 12.87
N LEU A 67 -8.65 3.46 12.44
CA LEU A 67 -9.92 3.06 13.08
C LEU A 67 -9.73 2.24 14.36
N GLY A 68 -8.48 1.89 14.71
CA GLY A 68 -8.13 1.14 15.93
C GLY A 68 -7.81 -0.33 15.70
N GLY A 69 -7.86 -0.82 14.45
CA GLY A 69 -7.55 -2.22 14.12
C GLY A 69 -6.10 -2.59 14.42
N SER A 70 -5.89 -3.83 14.85
CA SER A 70 -4.56 -4.44 14.88
C SER A 70 -4.24 -4.96 13.47
N VAL A 71 -3.44 -4.22 12.71
CA VAL A 71 -3.25 -4.48 11.27
C VAL A 71 -1.87 -5.07 10.99
N ARG A 72 -1.84 -6.17 10.24
CA ARG A 72 -0.62 -6.74 9.66
C ARG A 72 -0.57 -6.59 8.14
N ALA A 73 0.55 -6.13 7.61
CA ALA A 73 0.79 -6.01 6.19
C ALA A 73 1.45 -7.28 5.64
N ILE A 74 0.91 -7.82 4.55
CA ILE A 74 1.36 -9.07 3.90
C ILE A 74 1.64 -8.77 2.43
N GLY A 75 2.88 -8.92 1.99
CA GLY A 75 3.26 -8.63 0.61
C GLY A 75 4.75 -8.74 0.38
N ALA A 76 5.22 -8.13 -0.71
CA ALA A 76 6.64 -8.05 -1.02
C ALA A 76 7.04 -6.62 -1.37
N LEU A 77 8.22 -6.22 -0.91
CA LEU A 77 8.90 -4.96 -1.22
C LEU A 77 10.26 -5.26 -1.85
N GLY A 78 10.80 -4.30 -2.59
CA GLY A 78 12.19 -4.38 -3.04
C GLY A 78 13.16 -4.35 -1.84
N ALA A 79 14.31 -4.98 -1.97
CA ALA A 79 15.42 -4.81 -1.03
C ALA A 79 16.17 -3.48 -1.31
N ASP A 80 15.43 -2.37 -1.27
CA ASP A 80 15.88 -1.03 -1.65
C ASP A 80 15.51 0.03 -0.62
N GLU A 81 16.05 1.25 -0.78
CA GLU A 81 15.84 2.36 0.16
C GLU A 81 14.35 2.73 0.29
N ALA A 82 13.61 2.73 -0.81
CA ALA A 82 12.18 3.01 -0.82
C ALA A 82 11.39 1.96 -0.02
N GLY A 83 11.75 0.67 -0.12
CA GLY A 83 11.15 -0.41 0.65
C GLY A 83 11.38 -0.24 2.16
N GLU A 84 12.61 0.09 2.54
CA GLU A 84 12.98 0.34 3.94
C GLU A 84 12.32 1.60 4.51
N GLU A 85 12.22 2.68 3.73
CA GLU A 85 11.50 3.89 4.14
C GLU A 85 9.99 3.65 4.27
N LEU A 86 9.39 2.91 3.33
CA LEU A 86 7.98 2.56 3.37
C LEU A 86 7.65 1.69 4.59
N ARG A 87 8.50 0.70 4.90
CA ARG A 87 8.40 -0.10 6.11
C ARG A 87 8.36 0.78 7.36
N ARG A 88 9.33 1.70 7.52
CA ARG A 88 9.37 2.64 8.64
C ARG A 88 8.15 3.55 8.69
N ALA A 89 7.65 4.00 7.55
CA ALA A 89 6.45 4.83 7.48
C ALA A 89 5.20 4.07 7.97
N MET A 90 5.06 2.79 7.60
CA MET A 90 3.97 1.94 8.04
C MET A 90 4.05 1.61 9.54
N GLU A 91 5.25 1.34 10.06
CA GLU A 91 5.47 1.08 11.50
C GLU A 91 5.11 2.30 12.37
N LYS A 92 5.40 3.52 11.89
CA LYS A 92 4.94 4.76 12.56
C LYS A 92 3.43 4.85 12.65
N CYS A 93 2.70 4.22 11.72
CA CYS A 93 1.25 4.10 11.73
C CYS A 93 0.75 2.88 12.53
N ARG A 94 1.62 2.22 13.30
CA ARG A 94 1.34 1.01 14.12
C ARG A 94 0.86 -0.19 13.30
N ILE A 95 1.29 -0.27 12.04
CA ILE A 95 1.05 -1.43 11.19
C ILE A 95 2.22 -2.40 11.37
N ASP A 96 1.93 -3.67 11.60
CA ASP A 96 2.95 -4.71 11.64
C ASP A 96 3.42 -5.04 10.22
N THR A 97 4.72 -4.88 9.97
CA THR A 97 5.36 -5.07 8.67
C THR A 97 6.13 -6.39 8.56
N GLY A 98 6.08 -7.26 9.57
CA GLY A 98 6.89 -8.49 9.65
C GLY A 98 6.67 -9.49 8.50
N LEU A 99 5.54 -9.38 7.80
CA LEU A 99 5.20 -10.17 6.61
C LEU A 99 5.28 -9.39 5.29
N LEU A 100 5.86 -8.19 5.30
CA LEU A 100 6.36 -7.56 4.08
C LEU A 100 7.73 -8.16 3.78
N LEU A 101 7.75 -9.12 2.86
CA LEU A 101 8.96 -9.85 2.48
C LEU A 101 9.85 -8.97 1.60
N ALA A 102 11.15 -8.94 1.87
CA ALA A 102 12.11 -8.29 0.99
C ALA A 102 12.45 -9.21 -0.18
N ASP A 103 12.38 -8.67 -1.40
CA ASP A 103 12.67 -9.35 -2.65
C ASP A 103 13.75 -8.56 -3.41
N PRO A 104 15.00 -9.06 -3.51
CA PRO A 104 16.09 -8.34 -4.16
C PRO A 104 15.91 -8.19 -5.68
N GLU A 105 15.01 -8.94 -6.31
CA GLU A 105 14.72 -8.82 -7.75
C GLU A 105 13.61 -7.79 -8.05
N ARG A 106 12.86 -7.39 -7.01
CA ARG A 106 11.80 -6.40 -7.08
C ARG A 106 12.35 -5.00 -6.80
N ILE A 107 11.77 -4.01 -7.49
CA ILE A 107 11.86 -2.61 -7.07
C ILE A 107 10.60 -2.25 -6.29
N THR A 108 10.75 -1.53 -5.18
CA THR A 108 9.60 -1.01 -4.43
C THR A 108 8.87 0.02 -5.30
N PRO A 109 7.60 -0.23 -5.67
CA PRO A 109 6.85 0.70 -6.50
C PRO A 109 6.75 2.07 -5.84
N THR A 110 7.23 3.11 -6.51
CA THR A 110 7.28 4.46 -5.96
C THR A 110 6.56 5.43 -6.90
N LYS A 111 5.65 6.24 -6.35
CA LYS A 111 4.91 7.27 -7.08
C LYS A 111 5.28 8.64 -6.53
N THR A 112 6.24 9.28 -7.18
CA THR A 112 6.72 10.61 -6.80
C THR A 112 5.82 11.68 -7.38
N ARG A 113 5.29 12.56 -6.52
CA ARG A 113 4.47 13.72 -6.88
C ARG A 113 5.22 14.97 -6.51
N VAL A 114 5.57 15.76 -7.52
CA VAL A 114 6.19 17.07 -7.31
C VAL A 114 5.08 18.08 -7.13
N MET A 115 5.02 18.68 -5.95
CA MET A 115 4.04 19.67 -5.53
C MET A 115 4.69 21.06 -5.59
N ALA A 116 4.19 21.91 -6.49
CA ALA A 116 4.68 23.28 -6.66
C ALA A 116 3.61 24.30 -6.27
N GLY A 117 4.03 25.37 -5.59
CA GLY A 117 3.21 26.52 -5.26
C GLY A 117 4.05 27.65 -4.68
N GLY A 118 3.58 28.88 -4.77
CA GLY A 118 4.21 30.02 -4.11
C GLY A 118 3.95 29.99 -2.60
N ARG A 119 4.62 30.86 -1.83
CA ARG A 119 4.41 30.97 -0.38
C ARG A 119 2.94 31.25 0.01
N ASN A 120 2.19 31.89 -0.89
CA ASN A 120 0.79 32.30 -0.69
C ASN A 120 -0.18 31.68 -1.71
N THR A 121 0.26 30.70 -2.51
CA THR A 121 -0.63 30.01 -3.45
C THR A 121 -0.74 28.53 -3.11
N LYS A 122 -1.89 27.93 -3.44
CA LYS A 122 -2.10 26.51 -3.19
C LYS A 122 -1.05 25.69 -3.91
N ARG A 123 -0.45 24.72 -3.21
CA ARG A 123 0.43 23.73 -3.83
C ARG A 123 -0.41 22.88 -4.79
N GLN A 124 0.08 22.71 -6.00
CA GLN A 124 -0.52 21.89 -7.05
C GLN A 124 0.49 20.83 -7.47
N GLN A 125 -0.01 19.64 -7.82
CA GLN A 125 0.84 18.61 -8.40
C GLN A 125 1.21 19.03 -9.82
N VAL A 126 2.50 19.22 -10.09
CA VAL A 126 3.01 19.64 -11.40
C VAL A 126 3.61 18.49 -12.18
N ILE A 127 4.22 17.51 -11.50
CA ILE A 127 4.84 16.34 -12.12
C ILE A 127 4.49 15.11 -11.32
N ARG A 128 4.26 14.00 -12.02
CA ARG A 128 4.24 12.65 -11.42
C ARG A 128 5.28 11.78 -12.12
N VAL A 129 6.09 11.09 -11.32
CA VAL A 129 7.05 10.09 -11.79
C VAL A 129 6.69 8.76 -11.14
N ASP A 130 6.42 7.76 -11.96
CA ASP A 130 6.10 6.41 -11.50
C ASP A 130 7.34 5.54 -11.74
N HIS A 131 7.93 5.02 -10.67
CA HIS A 131 9.03 4.05 -10.71
C HIS A 131 8.49 2.70 -10.23
N GLU A 132 8.04 1.88 -11.18
CA GLU A 132 7.42 0.59 -10.89
C GLU A 132 7.78 -0.45 -11.95
N LYS A 133 7.86 -1.71 -11.53
CA LYS A 133 8.04 -2.87 -12.40
C LYS A 133 7.09 -3.96 -11.93
N LYS A 134 6.29 -4.48 -12.85
CA LYS A 134 5.46 -5.66 -12.59
C LYS A 134 6.37 -6.88 -12.53
N LEU A 135 6.37 -7.54 -11.38
CA LEU A 135 7.14 -8.76 -11.16
C LEU A 135 6.28 -9.70 -10.32
N GLY A 136 6.07 -10.93 -10.78
CA GLY A 136 5.43 -11.95 -9.95
C GLY A 136 6.34 -12.35 -8.78
N LEU A 137 5.78 -12.92 -7.72
CA LEU A 137 6.60 -13.54 -6.68
C LEU A 137 7.36 -14.74 -7.23
N SER A 138 8.58 -14.96 -6.73
CA SER A 138 9.27 -16.25 -6.92
C SER A 138 8.51 -17.36 -6.20
N GLU A 139 8.67 -18.62 -6.64
CA GLU A 139 7.97 -19.76 -6.03
C GLU A 139 8.21 -19.87 -4.52
N SER A 140 9.41 -19.53 -4.05
CA SER A 140 9.78 -19.57 -2.64
C SER A 140 9.07 -18.48 -1.83
N LEU A 141 9.00 -17.24 -2.36
CA LEU A 141 8.29 -16.13 -1.74
C LEU A 141 6.78 -16.36 -1.75
N GLU A 142 6.23 -16.82 -2.86
CA GLU A 142 4.82 -17.17 -2.99
C GLU A 142 4.44 -18.25 -1.97
N SER A 143 5.20 -19.35 -1.92
CA SER A 143 4.95 -20.44 -0.98
C SER A 143 5.04 -19.99 0.48
N ARG A 144 5.98 -19.08 0.79
CA ARG A 144 6.09 -18.49 2.13
C ARG A 144 4.86 -17.64 2.44
N LEU A 145 4.50 -16.72 1.55
CA LEU A 145 3.38 -15.80 1.73
C LEU A 145 2.05 -16.55 1.88
N VAL A 146 1.82 -17.61 1.09
CA VAL A 146 0.64 -18.48 1.22
C VAL A 146 0.58 -19.15 2.60
N ARG A 147 1.68 -19.73 3.08
CA ARG A 147 1.72 -20.36 4.42
C ARG A 147 1.39 -19.37 5.53
N GLU A 148 1.92 -18.15 5.45
CA GLU A 148 1.68 -17.11 6.45
C GLU A 148 0.21 -16.67 6.45
N ILE A 149 -0.42 -16.52 5.28
CA ILE A 149 -1.85 -16.22 5.18
C ILE A 149 -2.70 -17.32 5.82
N GLU A 150 -2.42 -18.58 5.49
CA GLU A 150 -3.14 -19.73 6.05
C GLU A 150 -2.95 -19.84 7.57
N GLN A 151 -1.76 -19.52 8.08
CA GLN A 151 -1.49 -19.52 9.51
C GLN A 151 -2.24 -18.41 10.23
N LEU A 152 -2.22 -17.18 9.70
CA LEU A 152 -2.97 -16.06 10.28
C LEU A 152 -4.47 -16.33 10.34
N ALA A 153 -5.04 -16.96 9.31
CA ALA A 153 -6.43 -17.38 9.32
C ALA A 153 -6.73 -18.35 10.48
N LYS A 154 -5.85 -19.33 10.73
CA LYS A 154 -5.97 -20.28 11.85
C LYS A 154 -5.80 -19.62 13.21
N ASP A 155 -4.97 -18.58 13.30
CA ASP A 155 -4.74 -17.83 14.53
C ASP A 155 -5.92 -16.90 14.89
N GLY A 156 -6.95 -16.85 14.03
CA GLY A 156 -8.23 -16.15 14.23
C GLY A 156 -8.23 -14.71 13.72
N LEU A 157 -7.57 -14.45 12.59
CA LEU A 157 -7.74 -13.20 11.85
C LEU A 157 -9.23 -12.90 11.63
N ASP A 158 -9.70 -11.69 11.94
CA ASP A 158 -11.11 -11.31 11.77
C ASP A 158 -11.43 -10.85 10.35
N ALA A 159 -10.44 -10.24 9.67
CA ALA A 159 -10.60 -9.76 8.30
C ALA A 159 -9.28 -9.73 7.54
N LEU A 160 -9.34 -10.10 6.26
CA LEU A 160 -8.27 -9.99 5.27
C LEU A 160 -8.70 -9.04 4.14
N LEU A 161 -8.04 -7.90 4.03
CA LEU A 161 -8.23 -6.96 2.95
C LEU A 161 -7.27 -7.26 1.80
N ILE A 162 -7.81 -7.39 0.58
CA ILE A 162 -6.98 -7.59 -0.62
C ILE A 162 -6.86 -6.26 -1.38
N SER A 163 -5.62 -5.84 -1.62
CA SER A 163 -5.25 -4.63 -2.34
C SER A 163 -4.36 -4.95 -3.55
N ASP A 164 -4.99 -5.46 -4.60
CA ASP A 164 -4.34 -5.90 -5.84
C ASP A 164 -4.30 -4.74 -6.86
N TYR A 165 -3.12 -4.15 -7.06
CA TYR A 165 -2.85 -3.12 -8.07
C TYR A 165 -2.22 -3.71 -9.34
N GLY A 166 -2.11 -5.04 -9.43
CA GLY A 166 -1.49 -5.72 -10.56
C GLY A 166 0.02 -5.53 -10.63
N LEU A 167 0.70 -5.34 -9.49
CA LEU A 167 2.17 -5.25 -9.42
C LEU A 167 2.84 -6.60 -9.09
N GLY A 168 2.04 -7.64 -8.91
CA GLY A 168 2.46 -9.03 -8.96
C GLY A 168 2.66 -9.71 -7.61
N VAL A 169 2.24 -9.09 -6.50
CA VAL A 169 2.13 -9.79 -5.21
C VAL A 169 0.96 -10.81 -5.23
N VAL A 170 -0.19 -10.44 -5.79
CA VAL A 170 -1.37 -11.30 -5.87
C VAL A 170 -1.31 -12.18 -7.14
N THR A 171 -0.45 -13.19 -7.10
CA THR A 171 -0.24 -14.17 -8.18
C THR A 171 -1.37 -15.20 -8.26
N LYS A 172 -1.37 -16.07 -9.29
CA LYS A 172 -2.38 -17.14 -9.40
C LYS A 172 -2.40 -18.06 -8.18
N GLY A 173 -1.24 -18.50 -7.68
CA GLY A 173 -1.17 -19.38 -6.50
C GLY A 173 -1.69 -18.70 -5.24
N VAL A 174 -1.42 -17.41 -5.05
CA VAL A 174 -2.02 -16.63 -3.95
C VAL A 174 -3.55 -16.59 -4.08
N LYS A 175 -4.09 -16.35 -5.28
CA LYS A 175 -5.54 -16.33 -5.51
C LYS A 175 -6.20 -17.67 -5.20
N GLU A 176 -5.55 -18.78 -5.56
CA GLU A 176 -6.01 -20.13 -5.25
C GLU A 176 -5.99 -20.43 -3.74
N ALA A 177 -4.97 -19.96 -3.03
CA ALA A 177 -4.93 -20.07 -1.57
C ALA A 177 -6.06 -19.26 -0.91
N LEU A 178 -6.31 -18.04 -1.38
CA LEU A 178 -7.39 -17.19 -0.87
C LEU A 178 -8.78 -17.82 -1.02
N ARG A 179 -9.04 -18.55 -2.13
CA ARG A 179 -10.32 -19.26 -2.33
C ARG A 179 -10.58 -20.38 -1.32
N LYS A 180 -9.54 -20.88 -0.65
CA LYS A 180 -9.67 -21.92 0.39
C LYS A 180 -10.01 -21.32 1.75
N LEU A 181 -9.89 -20.00 1.91
CA LEU A 181 -10.27 -19.31 3.14
C LEU A 181 -11.79 -19.07 3.17
N PRO A 182 -12.40 -18.99 4.36
CA PRO A 182 -13.83 -18.72 4.44
C PRO A 182 -14.17 -17.29 3.96
N ALA A 183 -15.26 -17.15 3.21
CA ALA A 183 -15.62 -15.89 2.54
C ALA A 183 -15.95 -14.75 3.53
N GLU A 184 -16.40 -15.07 4.74
CA GLU A 184 -16.70 -14.11 5.82
C GLU A 184 -15.48 -13.29 6.28
N PHE A 185 -14.27 -13.74 5.96
CA PHE A 185 -13.02 -13.05 6.30
C PHE A 185 -12.56 -12.06 5.22
N ILE A 186 -12.98 -12.20 3.96
CA ILE A 186 -12.31 -11.50 2.85
C ILE A 186 -13.05 -10.22 2.47
N VAL A 187 -12.34 -9.09 2.54
CA VAL A 187 -12.78 -7.80 2.02
C VAL A 187 -11.93 -7.46 0.80
N CYS A 188 -12.53 -7.17 -0.35
CA CYS A 188 -11.80 -6.88 -1.57
C CYS A 188 -11.88 -5.38 -1.93
N GLY A 189 -10.74 -4.69 -1.89
CA GLY A 189 -10.60 -3.32 -2.36
C GLY A 189 -10.12 -3.32 -3.81
N ARG A 190 -11.04 -3.44 -4.77
CA ARG A 190 -10.70 -3.44 -6.19
C ARG A 190 -10.46 -2.01 -6.68
N PHE A 191 -9.23 -1.71 -7.11
CA PHE A 191 -8.89 -0.51 -7.89
C PHE A 191 -8.19 -0.93 -9.19
N VAL A 192 -8.90 -1.68 -10.03
CA VAL A 192 -8.43 -1.95 -11.40
C VAL A 192 -9.14 -0.97 -12.32
N SER A 193 -8.41 0.01 -12.85
CA SER A 193 -8.80 0.70 -14.07
C SER A 193 -8.78 -0.32 -15.22
N GLY A 194 -9.91 -1.01 -15.43
CA GLY A 194 -10.13 -1.93 -16.54
C GLY A 194 -9.61 -3.36 -16.32
N GLY A 195 -10.48 -4.28 -15.88
CA GLY A 195 -10.21 -5.72 -15.96
C GLY A 195 -10.94 -6.57 -14.92
N HIS A 196 -11.86 -7.42 -15.38
CA HIS A 196 -12.67 -8.31 -14.55
C HIS A 196 -11.86 -9.54 -14.08
N GLY A 197 -11.52 -9.63 -12.79
CA GLY A 197 -11.13 -10.83 -12.05
C GLY A 197 -12.08 -11.04 -10.88
N HIS A 198 -12.91 -12.07 -10.95
CA HIS A 198 -13.84 -12.47 -9.90
C HIS A 198 -13.09 -13.23 -8.80
N TYR A 199 -13.20 -12.76 -7.55
CA TYR A 199 -12.63 -13.40 -6.35
C TYR A 199 -13.68 -14.15 -5.51
N ALA A 200 -14.91 -14.22 -6.00
CA ALA A 200 -15.97 -15.02 -5.41
C ALA A 200 -16.88 -15.47 -6.54
N GLU A 201 -16.67 -16.71 -6.98
CA GLU A 201 -17.69 -17.63 -7.51
C GLU A 201 -17.38 -19.01 -6.93
#